data_AF-A0A969S389-F1
#
_entry.id   AF-A0A969S389-F1
#
_cell.length_a   1.000
_cell.length_b   1.000
_cell.length_c   1.000
_cell.angle_alpha   90.00
_cell.angle_beta   90.00
_cell.angle_gamma   90.00
#
_symmetry.space_group_name_H-M   'P 1'
#
loop_
_entity.id
_entity.type
_entity.pdbx_description
1 polymer ?
#
loop_
_entity_poly.entity_id
_entity_poly.type
_entity_poly.pdbx_seq_one_letter_code
_entity_poly.pdbx_strand_id
1 'polypeptide(L)' 'MNPRMMQQFWALIATVQKNIPTTLDDRSLVQWLTCQVTVEGRFDTREVAILSDYIDSRLPLIRDMVQDY' A
#
# COMPACT_ATOMS: atom_id res chain seq x y z
N MET A 1 3.40 -11.24 8.79
CA MET A 1 2.26 -10.31 8.64
C MET A 1 0.96 -11.07 8.95
N ASN A 2 0.02 -10.48 9.69
CA ASN A 2 -1.25 -11.14 10.04
C ASN A 2 -2.29 -11.04 8.89
N PRO A 3 -3.17 -12.03 8.70
CA PRO A 3 -4.17 -12.00 7.62
C PRO A 3 -5.14 -10.81 7.73
N ARG A 4 -5.47 -10.37 8.95
CA ARG A 4 -6.27 -9.16 9.19
C ARG A 4 -5.59 -7.88 8.68
N MET A 5 -4.27 -7.74 8.88
CA MET A 5 -3.51 -6.59 8.39
C MET A 5 -3.52 -6.54 6.87
N MET A 6 -3.34 -7.71 6.25
CA MET A 6 -3.34 -7.86 4.80
C MET A 6 -4.70 -7.43 4.23
N GLN A 7 -5.80 -7.86 4.86
CA GLN A 7 -7.15 -7.44 4.47
C GLN A 7 -7.38 -5.93 4.68
N GLN A 8 -6.95 -5.36 5.81
CA GLN A 8 -7.06 -3.92 6.06
C GLN A 8 -6.24 -3.10 5.07
N PHE A 9 -5.05 -3.58 4.71
CA PHE A 9 -4.21 -2.98 3.68
C PHE A 9 -4.88 -3.04 2.31
N TRP A 10 -5.38 -4.19 1.88
CA TRP A 10 -6.07 -4.31 0.59
C TRP A 10 -7.37 -3.50 0.53
N ALA A 11 -8.10 -3.40 1.64
CA ALA A 11 -9.26 -2.51 1.73
C ALA A 11 -8.85 -1.03 1.61
N LEU A 12 -7.75 -0.64 2.27
CA LEU A 12 -7.18 0.70 2.17
C LEU A 12 -6.74 0.98 0.73
N ILE A 13 -5.95 0.09 0.11
CA ILE A 13 -5.58 0.12 -1.31
C ILE A 13 -6.82 0.33 -2.17
N ALA A 14 -7.87 -0.48 -2.03
CA ALA A 14 -9.09 -0.33 -2.83
C ALA A 14 -9.78 1.03 -2.66
N THR A 15 -9.75 1.61 -1.45
CA THR A 15 -10.29 2.95 -1.20
C THR A 15 -9.42 4.07 -1.76
N VAL A 16 -8.09 3.92 -1.68
CA VAL A 16 -7.15 4.93 -2.16
C VAL A 16 -6.74 4.71 -3.61
N GLN A 17 -7.11 3.58 -4.24
CA GLN A 17 -6.75 3.16 -5.60
C GLN A 17 -7.06 4.25 -6.62
N LYS A 18 -8.24 4.85 -6.52
CA LYS A 18 -8.68 5.96 -7.40
C LYS A 18 -7.87 7.25 -7.21
N ASN A 19 -7.19 7.39 -6.08
CA ASN A 19 -6.32 8.51 -5.76
C ASN A 19 -4.84 8.16 -5.94
N ILE A 20 -4.50 6.93 -6.34
CA ILE A 20 -3.11 6.57 -6.64
C ILE A 20 -2.74 7.32 -7.92
N PRO A 21 -1.75 8.23 -7.88
CA PRO A 21 -1.27 8.87 -9.08
C PRO A 21 -0.59 7.80 -9.95
N THR A 22 -1.16 7.54 -11.14
CA THR A 22 -0.63 6.61 -12.14
C THR A 22 0.77 6.98 -12.65
N THR A 23 1.24 8.20 -12.35
CA THR A 23 2.57 8.70 -12.67
C THR A 23 3.64 8.37 -11.62
N LEU A 24 3.29 7.76 -10.49
CA LEU A 24 4.28 7.41 -9.47
C LEU A 24 5.21 6.28 -9.94
N ASP A 25 6.51 6.50 -9.79
CA ASP A 25 7.51 5.45 -9.82
C ASP A 25 7.30 4.48 -8.64
N ASP A 26 7.85 3.28 -8.77
CA ASP A 26 7.78 2.20 -7.78
C ASP A 26 8.14 2.66 -6.36
N ARG A 27 9.25 3.37 -6.20
CA ARG A 27 9.69 3.91 -4.90
C ARG A 27 8.74 4.95 -4.32
N SER A 28 8.14 5.76 -5.18
CA SER A 28 7.20 6.81 -4.79
C SER A 28 5.84 6.21 -4.42
N LEU A 29 5.44 5.13 -5.10
CA LEU A 29 4.24 4.36 -4.79
C LEU A 29 4.37 3.67 -3.42
N VAL A 30 5.49 3.00 -3.14
CA VAL A 30 5.75 2.39 -1.82
C VAL A 30 5.67 3.46 -0.72
N GLN A 31 6.39 4.58 -0.87
CA GLN A 31 6.35 5.66 0.12
C GLN A 31 4.95 6.25 0.32
N TRP A 32 4.21 6.45 -0.77
CA TRP A 32 2.86 6.98 -0.69
C TRP A 32 1.92 6.02 0.05
N LEU A 33 2.00 4.72 -0.25
CA LEU A 33 1.23 3.69 0.43
C LEU A 33 1.58 3.57 1.91
N THR A 34 2.88 3.55 2.23
CA THR A 34 3.39 3.55 3.60
C THR A 34 2.92 4.81 4.36
N CYS A 35 2.84 5.96 3.68
CA CYS A 35 2.29 7.18 4.25
C CYS A 35 0.78 7.06 4.51
N GLN A 36 -0.02 6.56 3.55
CA GLN A 36 -1.46 6.40 3.71
C GLN A 36 -1.83 5.48 4.88
N VAL A 37 -1.14 4.33 5.02
CA VAL A 37 -1.36 3.40 6.14
C VAL A 37 -1.01 4.02 7.50
N THR A 38 -0.03 4.92 7.53
CA THR A 38 0.39 5.65 8.72
C THR A 38 -0.60 6.78 9.05
N VAL A 39 -1.07 7.52 8.03
CA VAL A 39 -2.03 8.62 8.16
C VAL A 39 -3.40 8.11 8.62
N GLU A 40 -3.85 6.95 8.13
CA GLU A 40 -5.08 6.32 8.63
C GLU A 40 -4.95 5.82 10.08
N GLY A 41 -3.75 5.84 10.68
CA GLY A 41 -3.52 5.42 12.06
C GLY A 41 -3.85 3.96 12.32
N ARG A 42 -3.99 3.15 11.26
CA ARG A 42 -4.40 1.74 11.34
C ARG A 42 -3.23 0.81 11.67
N PHE A 43 -2.00 1.29 11.55
CA PHE A 43 -0.80 0.49 11.67
C PHE A 43 0.25 1.18 12.54
N ASP A 44 0.79 0.45 13.50
CA ASP A 44 1.92 0.87 14.34
C ASP A 44 3.22 0.94 13.54
N THR A 45 4.22 1.68 14.03
CA THR A 45 5.51 1.83 13.32
C THR A 45 6.20 0.49 12.99
N ARG A 46 6.00 -0.54 13.83
CA ARG A 46 6.49 -1.90 13.59
C ARG A 46 5.72 -2.60 12.47
N GLU A 47 4.42 -2.38 12.40
CA GLU A 47 3.53 -2.97 11.41
C GLU A 47 3.76 -2.29 10.04
N VAL A 48 3.99 -0.99 10.03
CA VAL A 48 4.39 -0.20 8.86
C VAL A 48 5.70 -0.73 8.26
N ALA A 49 6.69 -1.09 9.08
CA ALA A 49 7.94 -1.68 8.58
C ALA A 49 7.71 -3.04 7.89
N ILE A 50 6.86 -3.89 8.47
CA ILE A 50 6.47 -5.18 7.87
C ILE A 50 5.65 -4.98 6.59
N LEU A 51 4.77 -3.97 6.59
CA LEU A 51 3.99 -3.58 5.43
C LEU A 51 4.88 -3.07 4.31
N SER A 52 5.89 -2.26 4.61
CA SER A 52 6.76 -1.69 3.57
C SER A 52 7.51 -2.80 2.82
N ASP A 53 8.02 -3.81 3.53
CA ASP A 53 8.65 -5.01 2.94
C ASP A 53 7.67 -5.84 2.11
N TYR A 54 6.44 -6.00 2.62
CA TYR A 54 5.37 -6.69 1.91
C TYR A 54 4.90 -5.94 0.65
N ILE A 55 4.77 -4.61 0.72
CA ILE A 55 4.40 -3.74 -0.38
C ILE A 55 5.47 -3.80 -1.46
N ASP A 56 6.76 -3.76 -1.10
CA ASP A 56 7.87 -3.90 -2.05
C ASP A 56 7.83 -5.25 -2.78
N SER A 57 7.62 -6.34 -2.03
CA SER A 57 7.47 -7.69 -2.60
C SER A 57 6.24 -7.85 -3.51
N ARG A 58 5.18 -7.06 -3.28
CA ARG A 58 3.90 -7.12 -4.03
C ARG A 58 3.68 -5.92 -4.93
N LEU A 59 4.68 -5.06 -5.07
CA LEU A 59 4.62 -3.84 -5.84
C LEU A 59 4.20 -4.06 -7.30
N PRO A 60 4.74 -5.06 -8.03
CA PRO A 60 4.30 -5.32 -9.40
C PRO A 60 2.81 -5.64 -9.49
N LEU A 61 2.25 -6.35 -8.50
CA LEU A 61 0.82 -6.67 -8.45
C LEU A 61 -0.04 -5.44 -8.17
N ILE A 62 0.39 -4.58 -7.25
CA ILE A 62 -0.31 -3.33 -6.93
C ILE A 62 -0.29 -2.40 -8.16
N ARG A 63 0.83 -2.33 -8.87
CA ARG A 63 0.98 -1.53 -10.08
C ARG A 63 0.07 -2.02 -11.21
N ASP A 64 -0.01 -3.33 -11.41
CA ASP A 64 -0.94 -3.94 -12.36
C ASP A 64 -2.39 -3.55 -12.05
N MET A 65 -2.79 -3.63 -10.77
CA MET A 65 -4.12 -3.21 -10.31
C MET A 65 -4.41 -1.71 -10.46
N VAL A 66 -3.39 -0.85 -10.46
CA VAL A 66 -3.55 0.60 -10.66
C VAL A 66 -3.61 0.95 -12.15
N GLN A 67 -2.93 0.18 -13.01
CA GLN A 67 -2.85 0.43 -14.44
C GLN A 67 -4.06 -0.10 -15.22
N ASP A 68 -4.77 -1.11 -14.69
CA ASP A 68 -5.94 -1.74 -15.34
C ASP A 68 -7.26 -0.96 -15.19
N TYR A 69 -7.26 0.24 -14.57
CA TYR A 69 -8.47 1.05 -14.30
C TYR A 69 -8.34 2.50 -14.79
#